data_AF-A0A379E3K0-F1
#
_entry.id   AF-A0A379E3K0-F1
#
_cell.length_a   1.000
_cell.length_b   1.000
_cell.length_c   1.000
_cell.angle_alpha   90.00
_cell.angle_beta   90.00
_cell.angle_gamma   90.00
#
_symmetry.space_group_name_H-M   'P 1'
#
loop_
_entity.id
_entity.type
_entity.pdbx_description
1 polymer ?
#
loop_
_entity_poly.entity_id
_entity_poly.type
_entity_poly.pdbx_seq_one_letter_code
_entity_poly.pdbx_strand_id
1 'polypeptide(L)'
;MSEDTKHICISNYNYPLPDARIAKFPLSERDHSKLLLYKHGEVSEDKFYQLPEYLPKGALMVFNNTKVIQARMHFRKETGALIEVFLMEPAQPTDYELMFQTNHACAWLCMVGNLKKWKEGALRRAFEIKGHKLTLTATMDRSKVQEQAGGTNHWVNFEWDNTNVSFAEILEAVGELPIPPYLNRATEESDKKTYQTVYSKIKGSVAAPTAGLHFTDKVLEALDEHGIDREELTLHVGAGTFKPVKSHEIEGHSMHTEFIVVRRQTLEKLLKHGCRAIAVGTTSVRTLESLYYMGVKLVSDPEIAEKDLHVNQWEPYDLPHNAEGLVETDGKVITVEDAVRHLLAYLDRDGLNALHSSTQIIIAPGYTYKIVKALVTNFHQPQSTLLLLVSAFVKGDWRKIYDYALGHDFRFLSYGDSSLLIP
;
A
#
# COMPACT_ATOMS: atom_id res chain seq x y z
N MET A 1 -29.20 3.90 -0.52
CA MET A 1 -28.80 4.77 -1.66
C MET A 1 -27.34 4.47 -1.96
N SER A 2 -27.05 3.52 -2.85
CA SER A 2 -25.68 3.10 -3.20
C SER A 2 -25.22 3.64 -4.56
N GLU A 3 -26.04 4.43 -5.25
CA GLU A 3 -25.71 4.98 -6.57
C GLU A 3 -24.80 6.24 -6.55
N ASP A 4 -24.47 6.82 -5.39
CA ASP A 4 -23.75 8.11 -5.34
C ASP A 4 -22.21 7.98 -5.35
N THR A 5 -21.64 6.91 -4.77
CA THR A 5 -20.19 6.84 -4.57
C THR A 5 -19.41 6.75 -5.88
N LYS A 6 -19.85 5.92 -6.84
CA LYS A 6 -19.16 5.73 -8.14
C LYS A 6 -19.07 7.04 -8.95
N HIS A 7 -20.05 7.92 -8.81
CA HIS A 7 -20.14 9.21 -9.51
C HIS A 7 -19.47 10.38 -8.79
N ILE A 8 -18.69 10.12 -7.73
CA ILE A 8 -17.91 11.17 -7.07
C ILE A 8 -16.97 11.84 -8.08
N CYS A 9 -17.17 13.15 -8.28
CA CYS A 9 -16.28 13.97 -9.10
C CYS A 9 -14.98 14.24 -8.34
N ILE A 10 -13.84 13.83 -8.90
CA ILE A 10 -12.54 13.92 -8.21
C ILE A 10 -12.11 15.37 -7.97
N SER A 11 -12.57 16.31 -8.81
CA SER A 11 -12.35 17.74 -8.68
C SER A 11 -12.92 18.33 -7.37
N ASN A 12 -13.93 17.68 -6.78
CA ASN A 12 -14.47 18.07 -5.48
C ASN A 12 -13.50 17.80 -4.32
N TYR A 13 -12.47 16.98 -4.56
CA TYR A 13 -11.41 16.62 -3.62
C TYR A 13 -10.11 17.35 -3.97
N ASN A 14 -10.24 18.63 -4.32
CA ASN A 14 -9.13 19.50 -4.65
C ASN A 14 -8.86 20.52 -3.54
N TYR A 15 -7.58 20.83 -3.34
CA TYR A 15 -7.07 21.88 -2.46
C TYR A 15 -5.74 22.40 -3.02
N PRO A 16 -5.35 23.66 -2.74
CA PRO A 16 -4.09 24.20 -3.21
C PRO A 16 -2.92 23.56 -2.43
N LEU A 17 -2.04 22.85 -3.13
CA LEU A 17 -0.81 22.30 -2.56
C LEU A 17 0.41 23.01 -3.18
N PRO A 18 0.97 24.04 -2.53
CA PRO A 18 2.20 24.68 -3.00
C PRO A 18 3.39 23.73 -2.94
N ASP A 19 4.27 23.76 -3.94
CA ASP A 19 5.52 22.97 -3.96
C ASP A 19 6.38 23.18 -2.70
N ALA A 20 6.36 24.38 -2.11
CA ALA A 20 7.06 24.69 -0.86
C ALA A 20 6.54 23.92 0.37
N ARG A 21 5.31 23.38 0.31
CA ARG A 21 4.74 22.52 1.35
C ARG A 21 5.11 21.05 1.17
N ILE A 22 5.67 20.64 0.02
CA ILE A 22 6.06 19.25 -0.24
C ILE A 22 7.44 18.99 0.35
N ALA A 23 7.52 18.11 1.35
CA ALA A 23 8.79 17.72 1.93
C ALA A 23 9.56 16.80 0.98
N LYS A 24 10.71 17.26 0.48
CA LYS A 24 11.60 16.49 -0.41
C LYS A 24 12.47 15.47 0.34
N PHE A 25 12.71 15.73 1.62
CA PHE A 25 13.50 14.90 2.54
C PHE A 25 12.81 14.85 3.89
N PRO A 26 12.99 13.76 4.65
CA PRO A 26 12.50 13.71 6.02
C PRO A 26 13.32 14.62 6.93
N LEU A 27 12.79 14.90 8.12
CA LEU A 27 13.59 15.48 9.19
C LEU A 27 14.69 14.50 9.62
N SER A 28 15.79 15.03 10.17
CA SER A 28 16.87 14.20 10.74
C SER A 28 16.35 13.30 11.85
N GLU A 29 15.48 13.85 12.71
CA GLU A 29 14.71 13.14 13.73
C GLU A 29 13.25 13.11 13.25
N ARG A 30 12.83 11.95 12.74
CA ARG A 30 11.55 11.85 12.01
C ARG A 30 10.33 12.00 12.91
N ASP A 31 10.46 11.61 14.18
CA ASP A 31 9.44 11.73 15.22
C ASP A 31 9.29 13.16 15.75
N HIS A 32 10.15 14.10 15.35
CA HIS A 32 9.99 15.54 15.62
C HIS A 32 9.08 16.25 14.60
N SER A 33 8.57 15.50 13.61
CA SER A 33 7.55 15.97 12.67
C SER A 33 6.29 16.41 13.41
N LYS A 34 5.48 17.27 12.78
CA LYS A 34 4.20 17.67 13.36
C LYS A 34 3.22 16.49 13.31
N LEU A 35 2.35 16.44 14.30
CA LEU A 35 1.21 15.53 14.38
C LEU A 35 -0.05 16.39 14.45
N LEU A 36 -0.86 16.36 13.40
CA LEU A 36 -2.21 16.91 13.45
C LEU A 36 -3.12 15.94 14.20
N LEU A 37 -3.93 16.46 15.11
CA LEU A 37 -4.89 15.69 15.88
C LEU A 37 -6.29 16.07 15.41
N TYR A 38 -7.01 15.12 14.84
CA TYR A 38 -8.44 15.26 14.57
C TYR A 38 -9.21 14.35 15.52
N LYS A 39 -10.00 14.91 16.43
CA LYS A 39 -10.76 14.16 17.44
C LYS A 39 -12.20 14.64 17.48
N HIS A 40 -13.11 13.81 16.97
CA HIS A 40 -14.56 14.05 16.99
C HIS A 40 -14.95 15.45 16.46
N GLY A 41 -14.30 15.88 15.38
CA GLY A 41 -14.53 17.19 14.77
C GLY A 41 -13.59 18.29 15.26
N GLU A 42 -12.84 18.14 16.35
CA GLU A 42 -11.86 19.12 16.80
C GLU A 42 -10.50 18.91 16.15
N VAL A 43 -9.83 20.00 15.76
CA VAL A 43 -8.48 19.97 15.16
C VAL A 43 -7.50 20.70 16.06
N SER A 44 -6.38 20.05 16.37
CA SER A 44 -5.23 20.63 17.07
C SER A 44 -3.93 20.02 16.53
N GLU A 45 -2.79 20.37 17.14
CA GLU A 45 -1.49 19.84 16.75
C GLU A 45 -0.59 19.56 17.96
N ASP A 46 0.32 18.60 17.79
CA ASP A 46 1.44 18.34 18.69
C ASP A 46 2.63 17.81 17.86
N LYS A 47 3.61 17.18 18.51
CA LYS A 47 4.72 16.46 17.90
C LYS A 47 4.43 14.97 17.79
N PHE A 48 4.99 14.34 16.77
CA PHE A 48 4.74 12.92 16.52
C PHE A 48 5.20 12.01 17.66
N TYR A 49 6.29 12.33 18.35
CA TYR A 49 6.71 11.56 19.53
C TYR A 49 5.68 11.55 20.67
N GLN A 50 4.71 12.47 20.68
CA GLN A 50 3.60 12.52 21.65
C GLN A 50 2.43 11.62 21.25
N LEU A 51 2.51 10.93 20.11
CA LEU A 51 1.45 10.05 19.62
C LEU A 51 0.88 9.10 20.70
N PRO A 52 1.69 8.40 21.52
CA PRO A 52 1.17 7.46 22.52
C PRO A 52 0.14 8.08 23.49
N GLU A 53 0.35 9.34 23.90
CA GLU A 53 -0.53 10.06 24.85
C GLU A 53 -1.98 10.20 24.36
N TYR A 54 -2.17 10.13 23.04
CA TYR A 54 -3.47 10.30 22.41
C TYR A 54 -4.18 9.00 22.10
N LEU A 55 -3.53 7.85 22.30
CA LEU A 55 -4.07 6.54 22.00
C LEU A 55 -4.69 5.89 23.25
N PRO A 56 -5.81 5.16 23.09
CA PRO A 56 -6.40 4.42 24.20
C PRO A 56 -5.47 3.28 24.64
N LYS A 57 -5.24 3.15 25.96
CA LYS A 57 -4.46 2.05 26.53
C LYS A 57 -5.06 0.70 26.17
N GLY A 58 -4.20 -0.28 25.87
CA GLY A 58 -4.62 -1.62 25.48
C GLY A 58 -5.17 -1.72 24.06
N ALA A 59 -5.14 -0.65 23.25
CA ALA A 59 -5.60 -0.71 21.88
C ALA A 59 -4.66 -1.52 20.97
N LEU A 60 -5.24 -2.15 19.94
CA LEU A 60 -4.49 -2.80 18.87
C LEU A 60 -4.08 -1.77 17.81
N MET A 61 -2.78 -1.68 17.52
CA MET A 61 -2.23 -0.82 16.48
C MET A 61 -1.52 -1.65 15.42
N VAL A 62 -1.92 -1.47 14.16
CA VAL A 62 -1.54 -2.35 13.06
C VAL A 62 -0.71 -1.62 12.01
N PHE A 63 0.46 -2.20 11.72
CA PHE A 63 1.48 -1.62 10.85
C PHE A 63 1.67 -2.45 9.57
N ASN A 64 1.93 -1.80 8.44
CA ASN A 64 2.38 -2.49 7.22
C ASN A 64 3.90 -2.64 7.24
N ASN A 65 4.40 -3.86 7.40
CA ASN A 65 5.83 -4.19 7.53
C ASN A 65 6.54 -4.43 6.18
N THR A 66 5.91 -4.05 5.07
CA THR A 66 6.53 -4.19 3.76
C THR A 66 7.78 -3.31 3.62
N LYS A 67 8.73 -3.79 2.83
CA LYS A 67 10.02 -3.17 2.54
C LYS A 67 10.11 -2.86 1.06
N VAL A 68 10.51 -1.63 0.74
CA VAL A 68 10.67 -1.18 -0.64
C VAL A 68 11.85 -1.89 -1.30
N ILE A 69 11.65 -2.38 -2.51
CA ILE A 69 12.67 -3.02 -3.33
C ILE A 69 13.25 -2.02 -4.34
N GLN A 70 14.46 -2.30 -4.84
CA GLN A 70 15.11 -1.52 -5.89
C GLN A 70 14.52 -1.85 -7.27
N ALA A 71 13.27 -1.46 -7.49
CA ALA A 71 12.41 -1.88 -8.59
C ALA A 71 12.67 -1.20 -9.95
N ARG A 72 13.56 -0.20 -10.03
CA ARG A 72 13.85 0.49 -11.31
C ARG A 72 15.16 0.00 -11.90
N MET A 73 15.12 -0.64 -13.06
CA MET A 73 16.31 -1.10 -13.79
C MET A 73 16.62 -0.22 -15.00
N HIS A 74 17.90 -0.05 -15.26
CA HIS A 74 18.41 0.68 -16.43
C HIS A 74 19.15 -0.25 -17.38
N PHE A 75 18.80 -0.20 -18.66
CA PHE A 75 19.47 -0.92 -19.74
C PHE A 75 19.95 0.07 -20.80
N ARG A 76 21.17 -0.14 -21.32
CA ARG A 76 21.71 0.66 -22.42
C ARG A 76 21.82 -0.20 -23.66
N LYS A 77 21.20 0.23 -24.76
CA LYS A 77 21.32 -0.44 -26.07
C LYS A 77 22.69 -0.16 -26.69
N GLU A 78 23.10 -0.97 -27.66
CA GLU A 78 24.30 -0.73 -28.48
C GLU A 78 24.28 0.66 -29.15
N THR A 79 23.08 1.16 -29.50
CA THR A 79 22.89 2.52 -30.03
C THR A 79 23.13 3.64 -29.02
N GLY A 80 23.46 3.32 -27.77
CA GLY A 80 23.63 4.26 -26.66
C GLY A 80 22.32 4.67 -25.97
N ALA A 81 21.15 4.29 -26.51
CA ALA A 81 19.86 4.65 -25.93
C ALA A 81 19.64 3.99 -24.55
N LEU A 82 19.21 4.78 -23.57
CA LEU A 82 18.83 4.31 -22.23
C LEU A 82 17.34 3.92 -22.21
N ILE A 83 17.07 2.69 -21.81
CA ILE A 83 15.73 2.15 -21.56
C ILE A 83 15.59 1.94 -20.05
N GLU A 84 14.53 2.50 -19.47
CA GLU A 84 14.16 2.27 -18.08
C GLU A 84 13.10 1.18 -18.03
N VAL A 85 13.28 0.18 -17.17
CA VAL A 85 12.32 -0.89 -16.91
C VAL A 85 11.95 -0.82 -15.43
N PHE A 86 10.71 -0.42 -15.15
CA PHE A 86 10.20 -0.23 -13.81
C PHE A 86 9.24 -1.36 -13.46
N LEU A 87 9.63 -2.19 -12.48
CA LEU A 87 8.88 -3.36 -12.04
C LEU A 87 7.62 -2.91 -11.28
N MET A 88 6.46 -3.38 -11.72
CA MET A 88 5.17 -3.05 -11.12
C MET A 88 4.68 -4.16 -10.21
N GLU A 89 4.56 -5.37 -10.74
CA GLU A 89 4.13 -6.56 -10.02
C GLU A 89 4.67 -7.86 -10.67
N PRO A 90 4.91 -8.92 -9.89
CA PRO A 90 5.28 -10.23 -10.38
C PRO A 90 4.22 -10.79 -11.33
N ALA A 91 4.67 -11.32 -12.46
CA ALA A 91 3.80 -11.96 -13.45
C ALA A 91 3.99 -13.48 -13.45
N GLN A 92 5.23 -13.95 -13.29
CA GLN A 92 5.53 -15.38 -13.19
C GLN A 92 6.86 -15.66 -12.44
N PRO A 93 6.82 -16.31 -11.26
CA PRO A 93 5.61 -16.63 -10.48
C PRO A 93 4.88 -15.36 -9.98
N THR A 94 3.60 -15.45 -9.65
CA THR A 94 2.84 -14.30 -9.10
C THR A 94 3.11 -14.08 -7.62
N ASP A 95 3.51 -15.13 -6.90
CA ASP A 95 3.90 -15.03 -5.49
C ASP A 95 5.24 -14.30 -5.34
N TYR A 96 5.27 -13.30 -4.47
CA TYR A 96 6.44 -12.44 -4.26
C TYR A 96 7.62 -13.16 -3.62
N GLU A 97 7.37 -14.08 -2.68
CA GLU A 97 8.43 -14.81 -1.99
C GLU A 97 9.12 -15.77 -2.96
N LEU A 98 8.35 -16.55 -3.70
CA LEU A 98 8.86 -17.41 -4.77
C LEU A 98 9.55 -16.60 -5.85
N MET A 99 8.98 -15.47 -6.27
CA MET A 99 9.54 -14.58 -7.29
C MET A 99 10.97 -14.14 -6.92
N PHE A 100 11.17 -13.67 -5.69
CA PHE A 100 12.48 -13.18 -5.25
C PHE A 100 13.51 -14.29 -5.03
N GLN A 101 13.07 -15.53 -4.87
CA GLN A 101 13.93 -16.71 -4.76
C GLN A 101 14.26 -17.37 -6.11
N THR A 102 13.59 -16.97 -7.20
CA THR A 102 13.92 -17.46 -8.54
C THR A 102 15.40 -17.19 -8.87
N ASN A 103 16.04 -18.17 -9.50
CA ASN A 103 17.49 -18.17 -9.73
C ASN A 103 17.89 -18.30 -11.20
N HIS A 104 16.94 -18.34 -12.13
CA HIS A 104 17.24 -18.50 -13.56
C HIS A 104 16.42 -17.56 -14.45
N ALA A 105 15.12 -17.52 -14.21
CA ALA A 105 14.20 -16.70 -14.99
C ALA A 105 12.97 -16.33 -14.18
N CYS A 106 12.39 -15.19 -14.52
CA CYS A 106 11.11 -14.74 -13.99
C CYS A 106 10.44 -13.75 -14.95
N ALA A 107 9.16 -13.45 -14.75
CA ALA A 107 8.46 -12.42 -15.50
C ALA A 107 7.79 -11.39 -14.59
N TRP A 108 7.81 -10.14 -15.01
CA TRP A 108 7.13 -9.04 -14.33
C TRP A 108 6.28 -8.23 -15.30
N LEU A 109 5.19 -7.68 -14.79
CA LEU A 109 4.53 -6.56 -15.43
C LEU A 109 5.34 -5.30 -15.13
N CYS A 110 5.75 -4.60 -16.18
CA CYS A 110 6.67 -3.46 -16.09
C CYS A 110 6.13 -2.23 -16.81
N MET A 111 6.38 -1.06 -16.25
CA MET A 111 6.35 0.20 -17.00
C MET A 111 7.70 0.40 -17.69
N VAL A 112 7.70 0.86 -18.94
CA VAL A 112 8.93 1.01 -19.73
C VAL A 112 9.13 2.45 -20.16
N GLY A 113 10.15 3.09 -19.60
CA GLY A 113 10.62 4.41 -20.02
C GLY A 113 11.36 4.35 -21.36
N ASN A 114 11.18 5.37 -22.20
CA ASN A 114 11.74 5.43 -23.56
C ASN A 114 11.34 4.24 -24.46
N LEU A 115 10.15 3.66 -24.25
CA LEU A 115 9.64 2.50 -24.99
C LEU A 115 9.80 2.60 -26.52
N LYS A 116 9.63 3.80 -27.11
CA LYS A 116 9.80 4.05 -28.57
C LYS A 116 11.19 3.62 -29.10
N LYS A 117 12.20 3.50 -28.23
CA LYS A 117 13.56 3.07 -28.55
C LYS A 117 13.79 1.56 -28.37
N TRP A 118 12.86 0.86 -27.72
CA TRP A 118 12.85 -0.61 -27.59
C TRP A 118 11.73 -1.21 -28.44
N LYS A 119 11.97 -1.31 -29.75
CA LYS A 119 11.01 -1.88 -30.72
C LYS A 119 11.09 -3.40 -30.78
N GLU A 120 12.29 -3.95 -30.81
CA GLU A 120 12.55 -5.38 -30.93
C GLU A 120 13.88 -5.74 -30.23
N GLY A 121 14.11 -7.04 -30.09
CA GLY A 121 15.31 -7.61 -29.49
C GLY A 121 15.33 -7.58 -27.96
N ALA A 122 16.27 -8.33 -27.40
CA ALA A 122 16.50 -8.37 -25.97
C ALA A 122 17.41 -7.21 -25.51
N LEU A 123 17.17 -6.71 -24.30
CA LEU A 123 18.08 -5.83 -23.59
C LEU A 123 19.02 -6.68 -22.74
N ARG A 124 20.30 -6.32 -22.68
CA ARG A 124 21.30 -7.06 -21.88
C ARG A 124 22.08 -6.10 -21.00
N ARG A 125 22.38 -6.53 -19.78
CA ARG A 125 23.25 -5.82 -18.85
C ARG A 125 24.16 -6.82 -18.15
N ALA A 126 25.47 -6.66 -18.34
CA ALA A 126 26.48 -7.42 -17.61
C ALA A 126 26.85 -6.70 -16.31
N PHE A 127 27.02 -7.46 -15.23
CA PHE A 127 27.44 -6.97 -13.92
C PHE A 127 28.04 -8.13 -13.11
N GLU A 128 28.51 -7.82 -11.90
CA GLU A 128 29.15 -8.79 -11.01
C GLU A 128 28.49 -8.74 -9.64
N ILE A 129 28.15 -9.91 -9.08
CA ILE A 129 27.64 -10.09 -7.73
C ILE A 129 28.54 -11.10 -7.01
N LYS A 130 29.16 -10.69 -5.90
CA LYS A 130 30.03 -11.56 -5.07
C LYS A 130 31.11 -12.30 -5.89
N GLY A 131 31.71 -11.65 -6.89
CA GLY A 131 32.74 -12.27 -7.74
C GLY A 131 32.20 -13.08 -8.94
N HIS A 132 30.88 -13.26 -9.03
CA HIS A 132 30.25 -13.94 -10.15
C HIS A 132 29.82 -12.93 -11.21
N LYS A 133 30.37 -13.04 -12.41
CA LYS A 133 29.91 -12.28 -13.58
C LYS A 133 28.65 -12.93 -14.13
N LEU A 134 27.63 -12.12 -14.37
CA LEU A 134 26.40 -12.55 -15.02
C LEU A 134 25.87 -11.48 -15.96
N THR A 135 25.04 -11.92 -16.90
CA THR A 135 24.33 -11.08 -17.85
C THR A 135 22.83 -11.23 -17.64
N LEU A 136 22.19 -10.16 -17.15
CA LEU A 136 20.73 -10.08 -17.13
C LEU A 136 20.22 -9.73 -18.53
N THR A 137 19.33 -10.56 -19.04
CA THR A 137 18.62 -10.38 -20.29
C THR A 137 17.16 -10.06 -20.00
N ALA A 138 16.63 -8.99 -20.60
CA ALA A 138 15.22 -8.61 -20.51
C ALA A 138 14.58 -8.65 -21.91
N THR A 139 13.47 -9.38 -22.04
CA THR A 139 12.73 -9.55 -23.29
C THR A 139 11.27 -9.22 -23.08
N MET A 140 10.73 -8.29 -23.86
CA MET A 140 9.31 -7.92 -23.80
C MET A 140 8.46 -8.92 -24.59
N ASP A 141 7.48 -9.53 -23.92
CA ASP A 141 6.45 -10.33 -24.59
C ASP A 141 5.30 -9.39 -25.00
N ARG A 142 5.29 -9.03 -26.29
CA ARG A 142 4.28 -8.13 -26.87
C ARG A 142 2.91 -8.77 -27.03
N SER A 143 2.81 -10.11 -26.95
CA SER A 143 1.53 -10.82 -27.04
C SER A 143 0.73 -10.73 -25.73
N LYS A 144 1.41 -10.44 -24.60
CA LYS A 144 0.85 -10.37 -23.25
C LYS A 144 0.76 -8.95 -22.69
N VAL A 145 0.59 -7.96 -23.57
CA VAL A 145 0.42 -6.57 -23.12
C VAL A 145 -0.92 -6.42 -22.41
N GLN A 146 -0.88 -5.90 -21.18
CA GLN A 146 -2.09 -5.61 -20.41
C GLN A 146 -2.34 -4.11 -20.45
N GLU A 147 -3.41 -3.72 -21.14
CA GLU A 147 -3.96 -2.36 -21.04
C GLU A 147 -4.76 -2.25 -19.74
N GLN A 148 -4.34 -1.37 -18.83
CA GLN A 148 -5.09 -1.04 -17.61
C GLN A 148 -5.37 0.47 -17.58
N ALA A 149 -6.46 0.86 -16.90
CA ALA A 149 -6.76 2.27 -16.69
C ALA A 149 -5.64 2.92 -15.88
N GLY A 150 -4.75 3.68 -16.55
CA GLY A 150 -3.56 4.27 -15.93
C GLY A 150 -2.24 3.99 -16.65
N GLY A 151 -2.25 3.24 -17.75
CA GLY A 151 -1.10 3.05 -18.65
C GLY A 151 -0.93 1.60 -19.09
N THR A 152 -0.04 1.39 -20.05
CA THR A 152 0.26 0.05 -20.57
C THR A 152 1.33 -0.61 -19.71
N ASN A 153 0.98 -1.70 -19.04
CA ASN A 153 1.96 -2.58 -18.40
C ASN A 153 2.44 -3.59 -19.44
N HIS A 154 3.75 -3.73 -19.57
CA HIS A 154 4.38 -4.65 -20.49
C HIS A 154 4.87 -5.88 -19.75
N TRP A 155 4.53 -7.07 -20.26
CA TRP A 155 5.11 -8.32 -19.78
C TRP A 155 6.59 -8.36 -20.19
N VAL A 156 7.49 -8.40 -19.22
CA VAL A 156 8.94 -8.50 -19.44
C VAL A 156 9.46 -9.77 -18.78
N ASN A 157 10.03 -10.65 -19.58
CA ASN A 157 10.77 -11.83 -19.13
C ASN A 157 12.21 -11.43 -18.83
N PHE A 158 12.69 -11.83 -17.66
CA PHE A 158 14.07 -11.69 -17.22
C PHE A 158 14.72 -13.06 -17.15
N GLU A 159 15.91 -13.19 -17.71
CA GLU A 159 16.73 -14.41 -17.72
C GLU A 159 18.18 -14.04 -17.43
N TRP A 160 18.90 -14.89 -16.70
CA TRP A 160 20.33 -14.68 -16.43
C TRP A 160 21.10 -16.00 -16.39
N ASP A 161 22.39 -15.91 -16.67
CA ASP A 161 23.31 -17.03 -16.93
C ASP A 161 23.97 -17.61 -15.68
N ASN A 162 23.43 -17.36 -14.48
CA ASN A 162 23.98 -17.88 -13.22
C ASN A 162 22.90 -18.26 -12.19
N THR A 163 22.77 -19.56 -11.98
CA THR A 163 21.75 -20.16 -11.08
C THR A 163 22.04 -20.03 -9.59
N ASN A 164 23.19 -19.48 -9.20
CA ASN A 164 23.53 -19.21 -7.80
C ASN A 164 23.11 -17.80 -7.34
N VAL A 165 22.57 -16.99 -8.24
CA VAL A 165 22.15 -15.61 -7.94
C VAL A 165 20.64 -15.53 -8.04
N SER A 166 19.98 -15.06 -6.99
CA SER A 166 18.53 -14.87 -7.00
C SER A 166 18.13 -13.54 -7.65
N PHE A 167 16.88 -13.43 -8.10
CA PHE A 167 16.36 -12.18 -8.63
C PHE A 167 16.42 -11.03 -7.61
N ALA A 168 16.26 -11.32 -6.32
CA ALA A 168 16.43 -10.33 -5.26
C ALA A 168 17.84 -9.74 -5.20
N GLU A 169 18.88 -10.59 -5.36
CA GLU A 169 20.27 -10.13 -5.39
C GLU A 169 20.54 -9.29 -6.64
N ILE A 170 19.92 -9.62 -7.77
CA ILE A 170 19.98 -8.81 -8.99
C ILE A 170 19.39 -7.42 -8.74
N LEU A 171 18.17 -7.35 -8.20
CA LEU A 171 17.54 -6.06 -7.86
C LEU A 171 18.42 -5.23 -6.94
N GLU A 172 19.07 -5.85 -5.96
CA GLU A 172 19.96 -5.14 -5.04
C GLU A 172 21.21 -4.56 -5.71
N ALA A 173 21.76 -5.28 -6.69
CA ALA A 173 22.99 -4.89 -7.37
C ALA A 173 22.78 -3.89 -8.51
N VAL A 174 21.68 -4.02 -9.27
CA VAL A 174 21.48 -3.24 -10.51
C VAL A 174 20.27 -2.33 -10.50
N GLY A 175 19.36 -2.52 -9.55
CA GLY A 175 18.17 -1.72 -9.39
C GLY A 175 18.46 -0.37 -8.73
N GLU A 176 17.57 0.57 -8.95
CA GLU A 176 17.48 1.84 -8.24
C GLU A 176 16.20 1.82 -7.39
N LEU A 177 16.31 2.38 -6.18
CA LEU A 177 15.15 2.57 -5.31
C LEU A 177 14.21 3.63 -5.93
N PRO A 178 12.98 3.27 -6.30
CA PRO A 178 12.04 4.25 -6.81
C PRO A 178 11.57 5.17 -5.69
N ILE A 179 11.60 6.48 -5.94
CA ILE A 179 10.98 7.48 -5.08
C ILE A 179 9.82 8.17 -5.82
N PRO A 180 8.81 8.67 -5.09
CA PRO A 180 7.65 9.31 -5.72
C PRO A 180 8.05 10.48 -6.64
N PRO A 181 7.43 10.60 -7.82
CA PRO A 181 7.82 11.62 -8.80
C PRO A 181 7.64 13.05 -8.30
N TYR A 182 6.67 13.30 -7.41
CA TYR A 182 6.42 14.62 -6.83
C TYR A 182 7.54 15.15 -5.93
N LEU A 183 8.51 14.32 -5.54
CA LEU A 183 9.68 14.79 -4.80
C LEU A 183 10.60 15.65 -5.68
N ASN A 184 10.48 15.55 -7.02
CA ASN A 184 11.20 16.36 -7.99
C ASN A 184 12.72 16.36 -7.75
N ARG A 185 13.29 15.19 -7.46
CA ARG A 185 14.74 14.94 -7.31
C ARG A 185 15.08 13.51 -7.69
N ALA A 186 16.36 13.24 -7.89
CA ALA A 186 16.87 11.89 -8.04
C ALA A 186 16.93 11.16 -6.69
N THR A 187 16.97 9.83 -6.76
CA THR A 187 17.22 8.94 -5.62
C THR A 187 18.64 9.16 -5.09
N GLU A 188 18.78 9.21 -3.76
CA GLU A 188 20.06 9.35 -3.08
C GLU A 188 20.38 8.11 -2.24
N GLU A 189 21.64 7.88 -1.91
CA GLU A 189 22.05 6.72 -1.12
C GLU A 189 21.39 6.70 0.28
N SER A 190 21.15 7.89 0.84
CA SER A 190 20.39 8.04 2.08
C SER A 190 18.97 7.51 1.97
N ASP A 191 18.33 7.53 0.80
CA ASP A 191 16.95 7.04 0.63
C ASP A 191 16.81 5.54 0.90
N LYS A 192 17.88 4.75 0.76
CA LYS A 192 17.86 3.31 1.10
C LYS A 192 17.53 3.07 2.59
N LYS A 193 17.82 4.06 3.45
CA LYS A 193 17.43 4.10 4.87
C LYS A 193 16.24 5.06 5.10
N THR A 194 16.32 6.20 4.44
CA THR A 194 15.32 7.22 4.15
C THR A 194 13.87 6.79 4.01
N TYR A 195 13.69 5.97 2.99
CA TYR A 195 12.41 5.63 2.41
C TYR A 195 12.01 4.22 2.83
N GLN A 196 12.26 3.91 4.11
CA GLN A 196 11.92 2.66 4.77
C GLN A 196 11.48 2.97 6.20
N THR A 197 10.55 2.19 6.70
CA THR A 197 10.16 2.20 8.12
C THR A 197 11.19 1.40 8.92
N VAL A 198 11.37 1.75 10.19
CA VAL A 198 12.32 1.05 11.09
C VAL A 198 11.94 -0.42 11.33
N TYR A 199 10.66 -0.75 11.14
CA TYR A 199 10.09 -2.09 11.31
C TYR A 199 9.86 -2.84 9.98
N SER A 200 10.32 -2.30 8.85
CA SER A 200 10.16 -2.96 7.53
C SER A 200 10.99 -4.25 7.45
N LYS A 201 10.34 -5.36 7.07
CA LYS A 201 10.93 -6.71 7.06
C LYS A 201 10.73 -7.40 5.72
N ILE A 202 9.52 -7.35 5.16
CA ILE A 202 9.12 -8.19 4.02
C ILE A 202 9.31 -7.43 2.71
N LYS A 203 10.32 -7.83 1.92
CA LYS A 203 10.60 -7.25 0.59
C LYS A 203 9.43 -7.51 -0.36
N GLY A 204 8.99 -6.49 -1.08
CA GLY A 204 8.04 -6.66 -2.18
C GLY A 204 7.34 -5.40 -2.64
N SER A 205 7.42 -4.30 -1.88
CA SER A 205 6.80 -3.05 -2.30
C SER A 205 7.67 -2.23 -3.23
N VAL A 206 7.02 -1.48 -4.11
CA VAL A 206 7.63 -0.46 -4.96
C VAL A 206 7.54 0.93 -4.32
N ALA A 207 6.68 1.10 -3.30
CA ALA A 207 6.54 2.33 -2.54
C ALA A 207 6.53 2.06 -1.04
N ALA A 208 7.01 3.03 -0.24
CA ALA A 208 7.06 2.89 1.21
C ALA A 208 5.65 3.13 1.82
N PRO A 209 5.29 2.44 2.92
CA PRO A 209 4.14 2.79 3.74
C PRO A 209 4.45 4.06 4.54
N THR A 210 4.25 5.21 3.89
CA THR A 210 4.85 6.50 4.29
C THR A 210 4.41 7.03 5.66
N ALA A 211 3.21 6.66 6.12
CA ALA A 211 2.75 6.99 7.47
C ALA A 211 3.61 6.33 8.55
N GLY A 212 4.22 5.19 8.21
CA GLY A 212 5.14 4.47 9.07
C GLY A 212 6.53 5.12 9.20
N LEU A 213 6.87 6.08 8.34
CA LEU A 213 8.22 6.68 8.33
C LEU A 213 8.48 7.57 9.54
N HIS A 214 7.45 8.02 10.23
CA HIS A 214 7.55 8.87 11.43
C HIS A 214 7.92 8.10 12.69
N PHE A 215 7.68 6.79 12.71
CA PHE A 215 8.00 5.94 13.85
C PHE A 215 9.50 5.70 13.92
N THR A 216 10.08 6.09 15.04
CA THR A 216 11.43 5.72 15.47
C THR A 216 11.34 4.58 16.49
N ASP A 217 12.47 3.94 16.79
CA ASP A 217 12.50 2.90 17.83
C ASP A 217 12.03 3.45 19.19
N LYS A 218 12.33 4.73 19.48
CA LYS A 218 11.86 5.43 20.69
C LYS A 218 10.34 5.53 20.76
N VAL A 219 9.69 5.90 19.65
CA VAL A 219 8.22 5.98 19.59
C VAL A 219 7.61 4.60 19.73
N LEU A 220 8.20 3.58 19.11
CA LEU A 220 7.72 2.20 19.24
C LEU A 220 7.83 1.69 20.69
N GLU A 221 8.93 1.99 21.37
CA GLU A 221 9.11 1.68 22.80
C GLU A 221 8.10 2.43 23.67
N ALA A 222 7.88 3.73 23.43
CA ALA A 222 6.88 4.51 24.17
C ALA A 222 5.43 3.98 23.96
N LEU A 223 5.12 3.44 22.77
CA LEU A 223 3.84 2.75 22.53
C LEU A 223 3.73 1.48 23.38
N ASP A 224 4.79 0.68 23.46
CA ASP A 224 4.83 -0.54 24.26
C ASP A 224 4.67 -0.20 25.76
N GLU A 225 5.37 0.83 26.25
CA GLU A 225 5.26 1.33 27.63
C GLU A 225 3.87 1.88 27.97
N HIS A 226 3.21 2.54 27.01
CA HIS A 226 1.81 3.00 27.16
C HIS A 226 0.79 1.84 27.12
N GLY A 227 1.24 0.63 26.76
CA GLY A 227 0.42 -0.58 26.69
C GLY A 227 -0.37 -0.73 25.40
N ILE A 228 0.14 -0.20 24.28
CA ILE A 228 -0.41 -0.44 22.95
C ILE A 228 0.01 -1.82 22.47
N ASP A 229 -0.95 -2.66 22.07
CA ASP A 229 -0.66 -3.96 21.46
C ASP A 229 -0.34 -3.73 19.98
N ARG A 230 0.91 -3.95 19.59
CA ARG A 230 1.36 -3.76 18.20
C ARG A 230 1.25 -5.05 17.40
N GLU A 231 0.79 -4.93 16.17
CA GLU A 231 0.72 -6.04 15.21
C GLU A 231 1.16 -5.60 13.82
N GLU A 232 1.68 -6.55 13.03
CA GLU A 232 2.14 -6.29 11.68
C GLU A 232 1.37 -7.13 10.67
N LEU A 233 1.05 -6.51 9.54
CA LEU A 233 0.59 -7.18 8.33
C LEU A 233 1.50 -6.81 7.16
N THR A 234 1.39 -7.52 6.06
CA THR A 234 2.09 -7.19 4.81
C THR A 234 1.07 -6.81 3.75
N LEU A 235 1.25 -5.64 3.13
CA LEU A 235 0.65 -5.29 1.85
C LEU A 235 1.74 -4.80 0.91
N HIS A 236 1.91 -5.45 -0.22
CA HIS A 236 2.84 -5.05 -1.26
C HIS A 236 2.24 -3.93 -2.12
N VAL A 237 2.82 -2.74 -2.00
CA VAL A 237 2.36 -1.55 -2.70
C VAL A 237 2.99 -1.52 -4.08
N GLY A 238 2.18 -1.69 -5.13
CA GLY A 238 2.62 -1.50 -6.50
C GLY A 238 2.84 -0.02 -6.85
N ALA A 239 3.58 0.25 -7.92
CA ALA A 239 3.86 1.63 -8.36
C ALA A 239 2.63 2.41 -8.85
N GLY A 240 1.50 1.72 -9.02
CA GLY A 240 0.20 2.33 -9.27
C GLY A 240 -0.23 3.38 -8.24
N THR A 241 0.25 3.27 -6.99
CA THR A 241 -0.01 4.25 -5.93
C THR A 241 0.47 5.67 -6.24
N PHE A 242 1.44 5.83 -7.15
CA PHE A 242 1.94 7.14 -7.55
C PHE A 242 1.09 7.85 -8.60
N LYS A 243 0.08 7.18 -9.15
CA LYS A 243 -0.70 7.71 -10.28
C LYS A 243 -1.86 8.57 -9.76
N PRO A 244 -1.99 9.82 -10.22
CA PRO A 244 -3.17 10.61 -9.93
C PRO A 244 -4.39 10.03 -10.65
N VAL A 245 -5.58 10.27 -10.11
CA VAL A 245 -6.84 9.96 -10.77
C VAL A 245 -7.00 10.91 -11.96
N LYS A 246 -7.11 10.36 -13.17
CA LYS A 246 -7.23 11.15 -14.42
C LYS A 246 -8.67 11.27 -14.91
N SER A 247 -9.55 10.39 -14.46
CA SER A 247 -10.97 10.40 -14.81
C SER A 247 -11.71 11.54 -14.10
N HIS A 248 -12.81 12.00 -14.69
CA HIS A 248 -13.68 12.99 -14.08
C HIS A 248 -14.34 12.44 -12.80
N GLU A 249 -14.88 11.22 -12.91
CA GLU A 249 -15.51 10.47 -11.82
C GLU A 249 -14.62 9.32 -11.39
N ILE A 250 -14.80 8.86 -10.15
CA ILE A 250 -13.98 7.78 -9.59
C ILE A 250 -14.29 6.43 -10.22
N GLU A 251 -15.47 6.22 -10.80
CA GLU A 251 -15.81 5.01 -11.55
C GLU A 251 -14.80 4.72 -12.68
N GLY A 252 -14.33 5.78 -13.36
CA GLY A 252 -13.35 5.67 -14.44
C GLY A 252 -11.92 5.36 -13.98
N HIS A 253 -11.67 5.26 -12.68
CA HIS A 253 -10.37 4.90 -12.12
C HIS A 253 -10.34 3.42 -11.73
N SER A 254 -9.37 2.68 -12.26
CA SER A 254 -9.10 1.30 -11.84
C SER A 254 -8.03 1.30 -10.75
N MET A 255 -8.37 0.73 -9.59
CA MET A 255 -7.44 0.43 -8.53
C MET A 255 -6.54 -0.74 -8.94
N HIS A 256 -5.26 -0.62 -8.64
CA HIS A 256 -4.33 -1.71 -8.84
C HIS A 256 -4.55 -2.80 -7.80
N THR A 257 -4.34 -4.05 -8.20
CA THR A 257 -4.34 -5.18 -7.27
C THR A 257 -3.12 -5.10 -6.38
N GLU A 258 -3.33 -5.28 -5.08
CA GLU A 258 -2.25 -5.35 -4.11
C GLU A 258 -2.33 -6.67 -3.36
N PHE A 259 -1.18 -7.32 -3.25
CA PHE A 259 -1.05 -8.58 -2.54
C PHE A 259 -0.94 -8.32 -1.03
N ILE A 260 -1.65 -9.13 -0.25
CA ILE A 260 -1.65 -9.05 1.20
C ILE A 260 -1.27 -10.39 1.83
N VAL A 261 -0.57 -10.32 2.96
CA VAL A 261 -0.32 -11.46 3.83
C VAL A 261 -0.68 -11.06 5.26
N VAL A 262 -1.59 -11.82 5.87
CA VAL A 262 -2.08 -11.59 7.23
C VAL A 262 -1.89 -12.86 8.04
N ARG A 263 -1.08 -12.80 9.09
CA ARG A 263 -0.81 -13.98 9.93
C ARG A 263 -2.04 -14.34 10.75
N ARG A 264 -2.16 -15.63 11.09
CA ARG A 264 -3.18 -16.14 12.04
C ARG A 264 -3.24 -15.28 13.31
N GLN A 265 -2.10 -14.97 13.90
CA GLN A 265 -2.00 -14.15 15.12
C GLN A 265 -2.68 -12.77 14.96
N THR A 266 -2.62 -12.16 13.78
CA THR A 266 -3.30 -10.89 13.51
C THR A 266 -4.82 -11.02 13.63
N LEU A 267 -5.39 -12.10 13.12
CA LEU A 267 -6.83 -12.40 13.23
C LEU A 267 -7.23 -12.69 14.69
N GLU A 268 -6.41 -13.46 15.41
CA GLU A 268 -6.61 -13.75 16.84
C GLU A 268 -6.57 -12.48 17.69
N LYS A 269 -5.62 -11.58 17.42
CA LYS A 269 -5.56 -10.27 18.08
C LYS A 269 -6.77 -9.42 17.72
N LEU A 270 -7.21 -9.40 16.46
CA LEU A 270 -8.44 -8.70 16.09
C LEU A 270 -9.62 -9.19 16.96
N LEU A 271 -9.82 -10.50 17.10
CA LEU A 271 -10.87 -11.04 17.99
C LEU A 271 -10.69 -10.59 19.45
N LYS A 272 -9.47 -10.68 19.99
CA LYS A 272 -9.16 -10.25 21.36
C LYS A 272 -9.47 -8.77 21.61
N HIS A 273 -9.34 -7.94 20.59
CA HIS A 273 -9.57 -6.50 20.63
C HIS A 273 -10.95 -6.09 20.10
N GLY A 274 -11.92 -7.01 20.10
CA GLY A 274 -13.30 -6.74 19.67
C GLY A 274 -13.42 -6.33 18.20
N CYS A 275 -12.50 -6.82 17.36
CA CYS A 275 -12.33 -6.47 15.96
C CYS A 275 -12.15 -4.97 15.69
N ARG A 276 -11.51 -4.25 16.62
CA ARG A 276 -11.21 -2.81 16.50
C ARG A 276 -9.70 -2.60 16.45
N ALA A 277 -9.26 -1.77 15.52
CA ALA A 277 -7.84 -1.47 15.36
C ALA A 277 -7.57 0.00 15.04
N ILE A 278 -6.35 0.43 15.38
CA ILE A 278 -5.74 1.67 14.93
C ILE A 278 -4.85 1.31 13.75
N ALA A 279 -5.14 1.86 12.57
CA ALA A 279 -4.36 1.59 11.38
C ALA A 279 -3.22 2.61 11.22
N VAL A 280 -2.02 2.12 10.89
CA VAL A 280 -0.89 2.97 10.49
C VAL A 280 -0.78 2.96 8.97
N GLY A 281 -1.25 4.03 8.37
CA GLY A 281 -1.27 4.26 6.93
C GLY A 281 -2.48 3.63 6.23
N THR A 282 -2.83 4.21 5.09
CA THR A 282 -3.94 3.81 4.22
C THR A 282 -3.78 2.39 3.65
N THR A 283 -2.56 1.88 3.55
CA THR A 283 -2.32 0.48 3.16
C THR A 283 -2.86 -0.48 4.21
N SER A 284 -2.57 -0.22 5.50
CA SER A 284 -3.05 -1.04 6.61
C SER A 284 -4.57 -0.96 6.72
N VAL A 285 -5.15 0.22 6.46
CA VAL A 285 -6.61 0.39 6.35
C VAL A 285 -7.19 -0.55 5.31
N ARG A 286 -6.70 -0.50 4.07
CA ARG A 286 -7.24 -1.33 2.98
C ARG A 286 -7.11 -2.81 3.28
N THR A 287 -6.00 -3.26 3.87
CA THR A 287 -5.86 -4.66 4.29
C THR A 287 -6.90 -5.03 5.35
N LEU A 288 -6.96 -4.27 6.45
CA LEU A 288 -7.88 -4.56 7.56
C LEU A 288 -9.33 -4.57 7.10
N GLU A 289 -9.76 -3.54 6.37
CA GLU A 289 -11.12 -3.46 5.86
C GLU A 289 -11.43 -4.54 4.80
N SER A 290 -10.43 -5.01 4.04
CA SER A 290 -10.61 -6.15 3.12
C SER A 290 -10.87 -7.46 3.87
N LEU A 291 -10.28 -7.66 5.06
CA LEU A 291 -10.50 -8.88 5.85
C LEU A 291 -11.97 -9.12 6.15
N TYR A 292 -12.74 -8.05 6.37
CA TYR A 292 -14.18 -8.18 6.56
C TYR A 292 -14.86 -8.81 5.34
N TYR A 293 -14.57 -8.30 4.14
CA TYR A 293 -15.16 -8.81 2.90
C TYR A 293 -14.67 -10.21 2.53
N MET A 294 -13.40 -10.53 2.79
CA MET A 294 -12.87 -11.90 2.65
C MET A 294 -13.61 -12.88 3.57
N GLY A 295 -13.83 -12.49 4.82
CA GLY A 295 -14.61 -13.29 5.77
C GLY A 295 -16.08 -13.41 5.38
N VAL A 296 -16.69 -12.35 4.83
CA VAL A 296 -18.06 -12.40 4.26
C VAL A 296 -18.16 -13.46 3.16
N LYS A 297 -17.18 -13.53 2.25
CA LYS A 297 -17.13 -14.58 1.21
C LYS A 297 -17.10 -15.98 1.83
N LEU A 298 -16.28 -16.18 2.86
CA LEU A 298 -16.19 -17.45 3.57
C LEU A 298 -17.43 -17.82 4.38
N VAL A 299 -18.21 -16.84 4.83
CA VAL A 299 -19.52 -17.09 5.44
C VAL A 299 -20.51 -17.62 4.40
N SER A 300 -20.48 -17.06 3.19
CA SER A 300 -21.37 -17.47 2.09
C SER A 300 -20.93 -18.78 1.44
N ASP A 301 -19.62 -18.99 1.29
CA ASP A 301 -19.01 -20.19 0.72
C ASP A 301 -17.75 -20.57 1.53
N PRO A 302 -17.89 -21.44 2.55
CA PRO A 302 -16.75 -21.89 3.34
C PRO A 302 -15.68 -22.59 2.50
N GLU A 303 -16.04 -23.21 1.38
CA GLU A 303 -15.15 -24.00 0.50
C GLU A 303 -14.51 -23.19 -0.63
N ILE A 304 -14.64 -21.86 -0.59
CA ILE A 304 -14.03 -20.96 -1.56
C ILE A 304 -12.50 -21.16 -1.66
N ALA A 305 -11.99 -21.14 -2.89
CA ALA A 305 -10.56 -21.27 -3.15
C ALA A 305 -9.81 -19.95 -2.84
N GLU A 306 -8.52 -20.04 -2.50
CA GLU A 306 -7.68 -18.89 -2.14
C GLU A 306 -7.73 -17.76 -3.19
N LYS A 307 -7.67 -18.11 -4.47
CA LYS A 307 -7.73 -17.14 -5.59
C LYS A 307 -9.02 -16.31 -5.61
N ASP A 308 -10.11 -16.86 -5.08
CA ASP A 308 -11.45 -16.27 -5.12
C ASP A 308 -11.73 -15.45 -3.84
N LEU A 309 -10.82 -15.47 -2.85
CA LEU A 309 -10.80 -14.56 -1.71
C LEU A 309 -10.36 -13.13 -2.07
N HIS A 310 -9.98 -12.87 -3.33
CA HIS A 310 -9.66 -11.53 -3.80
C HIS A 310 -10.81 -10.54 -3.56
N VAL A 311 -10.55 -9.37 -2.98
CA VAL A 311 -11.58 -8.31 -2.82
C VAL A 311 -11.56 -7.37 -4.01
N ASN A 312 -12.64 -7.39 -4.80
CA ASN A 312 -12.76 -6.53 -5.97
C ASN A 312 -12.98 -5.06 -5.57
N GLN A 313 -12.65 -4.15 -6.49
CA GLN A 313 -12.71 -2.70 -6.26
C GLN A 313 -14.04 -2.22 -5.67
N TRP A 314 -15.17 -2.53 -6.32
CA TRP A 314 -16.50 -2.01 -5.96
C TRP A 314 -17.31 -2.94 -5.04
N GLU A 315 -16.74 -4.09 -4.69
CA GLU A 315 -17.40 -5.11 -3.86
C GLU A 315 -18.01 -4.54 -2.56
N PRO A 316 -17.35 -3.60 -1.83
CA PRO A 316 -17.96 -2.98 -0.65
C PRO A 316 -19.24 -2.18 -0.87
N TYR A 317 -19.55 -1.80 -2.11
CA TYR A 317 -20.68 -0.95 -2.46
C TYR A 317 -21.78 -1.73 -3.17
N ASP A 318 -21.40 -2.81 -3.84
CA ASP A 318 -22.32 -3.66 -4.59
C ASP A 318 -23.04 -4.68 -3.69
N LEU A 319 -22.45 -5.01 -2.53
CA LEU A 319 -23.08 -5.89 -1.55
C LEU A 319 -24.22 -5.18 -0.78
N PRO A 320 -25.31 -5.90 -0.44
CA PRO A 320 -26.34 -5.38 0.46
C PRO A 320 -25.81 -5.16 1.87
N HIS A 321 -26.13 -4.02 2.47
CA HIS A 321 -25.72 -3.67 3.85
C HIS A 321 -26.91 -3.21 4.68
N ASN A 322 -26.87 -3.49 5.99
CA ASN A 322 -27.80 -2.95 6.98
C ASN A 322 -27.50 -1.45 7.28
N ALA A 323 -28.27 -0.85 8.19
CA ALA A 323 -28.10 0.55 8.59
C ALA A 323 -26.75 0.86 9.26
N GLU A 324 -26.07 -0.16 9.81
CA GLU A 324 -24.75 -0.05 10.44
C GLU A 324 -23.61 -0.27 9.42
N GLY A 325 -23.94 -0.52 8.16
CA GLY A 325 -22.97 -0.78 7.10
C GLY A 325 -22.30 -2.15 7.19
N LEU A 326 -22.96 -3.15 7.79
CA LEU A 326 -22.57 -4.56 7.77
C LEU A 326 -23.31 -5.28 6.65
N VAL A 327 -22.63 -6.19 5.94
CA VAL A 327 -23.21 -7.01 4.87
C VAL A 327 -24.34 -7.87 5.43
N GLU A 328 -25.45 -7.91 4.70
CA GLU A 328 -26.62 -8.73 5.02
C GLU A 328 -26.88 -9.71 3.87
N THR A 329 -26.78 -11.00 4.14
CA THR A 329 -27.04 -12.05 3.15
C THR A 329 -28.02 -13.08 3.72
N ASP A 330 -29.00 -13.51 2.92
CA ASP A 330 -30.04 -14.46 3.33
C ASP A 330 -30.77 -14.09 4.65
N GLY A 331 -30.98 -12.78 4.87
CA GLY A 331 -31.64 -12.25 6.07
C GLY A 331 -30.77 -12.33 7.34
N LYS A 332 -29.48 -12.62 7.23
CA LYS A 332 -28.51 -12.62 8.33
C LYS A 332 -27.47 -11.53 8.13
N VAL A 333 -27.30 -10.71 9.16
CA VAL A 333 -26.21 -9.73 9.24
C VAL A 333 -24.91 -10.45 9.59
N ILE A 334 -23.86 -10.24 8.78
CA ILE A 334 -22.53 -10.78 9.04
C ILE A 334 -21.75 -9.79 9.89
N THR A 335 -21.49 -10.15 11.15
CA THR A 335 -20.67 -9.30 12.03
C THR A 335 -19.20 -9.36 11.63
N VAL A 336 -18.42 -8.37 12.06
CA VAL A 336 -16.96 -8.40 11.85
C VAL A 336 -16.32 -9.60 12.55
N GLU A 337 -16.84 -9.96 13.72
CA GLU A 337 -16.38 -11.13 14.46
C GLU A 337 -16.66 -12.43 13.70
N ASP A 338 -17.86 -12.58 13.12
CA ASP A 338 -18.19 -13.73 12.26
C ASP A 338 -17.20 -13.85 11.10
N ALA A 339 -16.95 -12.74 10.38
CA ALA A 339 -16.03 -12.70 9.25
C ALA A 339 -14.61 -13.13 9.67
N VAL A 340 -14.08 -12.59 10.77
CA VAL A 340 -12.73 -12.94 11.27
C VAL A 340 -12.66 -14.40 11.74
N ARG A 341 -13.73 -14.93 12.36
CA ARG A 341 -13.79 -16.35 12.76
C ARG A 341 -13.80 -17.30 11.57
N HIS A 342 -14.48 -16.93 10.47
CA HIS A 342 -14.48 -17.74 9.25
C HIS A 342 -13.12 -17.71 8.55
N LEU A 343 -12.40 -16.58 8.59
CA LEU A 343 -11.00 -16.54 8.15
C LEU A 343 -10.11 -17.48 8.95
N LEU A 344 -10.27 -17.54 10.28
CA LEU A 344 -9.53 -18.50 11.11
C LEU A 344 -9.90 -19.95 10.80
N ALA A 345 -11.19 -20.25 10.61
CA ALA A 345 -11.65 -21.58 10.22
C ALA A 345 -11.10 -22.01 8.85
N TYR A 346 -11.00 -21.09 7.90
CA TYR A 346 -10.33 -21.29 6.62
C TYR A 346 -8.86 -21.67 6.80
N LEU A 347 -8.12 -20.93 7.64
CA LEU A 347 -6.74 -21.26 7.96
C LEU A 347 -6.60 -22.62 8.66
N ASP A 348 -7.55 -23.00 9.52
CA ASP A 348 -7.57 -24.30 10.18
C ASP A 348 -7.81 -25.44 9.20
N ARG A 349 -8.80 -25.29 8.30
CA ARG A 349 -9.15 -26.29 7.29
C ARG A 349 -7.96 -26.61 6.38
N ASP A 350 -7.26 -25.57 5.93
CA ASP A 350 -6.17 -25.70 4.96
C ASP A 350 -4.79 -25.87 5.61
N GLY A 351 -4.72 -25.90 6.96
CA GLY A 351 -3.46 -26.04 7.69
C GLY A 351 -2.50 -24.86 7.49
N LEU A 352 -3.05 -23.65 7.28
CA LEU A 352 -2.31 -22.44 6.97
C LEU A 352 -1.99 -21.62 8.24
N ASN A 353 -0.84 -20.95 8.23
CA ASN A 353 -0.41 -20.04 9.30
C ASN A 353 -0.64 -18.56 8.96
N ALA A 354 -0.96 -18.26 7.70
CA ALA A 354 -1.26 -16.93 7.21
C ALA A 354 -2.27 -16.99 6.07
N LEU A 355 -3.08 -15.96 5.97
CA LEU A 355 -3.95 -15.67 4.84
C LEU A 355 -3.11 -14.99 3.76
N HIS A 356 -3.04 -15.61 2.58
CA HIS A 356 -2.50 -15.04 1.36
C HIS A 356 -3.66 -14.64 0.46
N SER A 357 -3.73 -13.38 0.06
CA SER A 357 -4.80 -12.90 -0.82
C SER A 357 -4.42 -11.59 -1.48
N SER A 358 -5.37 -10.94 -2.14
CA SER A 358 -5.17 -9.63 -2.75
C SER A 358 -6.42 -8.76 -2.68
N THR A 359 -6.24 -7.46 -2.85
CA THR A 359 -7.33 -6.49 -2.77
C THR A 359 -7.16 -5.40 -3.82
N GLN A 360 -8.28 -4.99 -4.41
CA GLN A 360 -8.44 -3.79 -5.22
C GLN A 360 -9.34 -2.77 -4.53
N ILE A 361 -9.67 -2.97 -3.25
CA ILE A 361 -10.69 -2.20 -2.54
C ILE A 361 -10.50 -0.69 -2.71
N ILE A 362 -11.55 -0.02 -3.20
CA ILE A 362 -11.62 1.44 -3.15
C ILE A 362 -12.40 1.83 -1.90
N ILE A 363 -11.85 2.79 -1.15
CA ILE A 363 -12.52 3.37 0.01
C ILE A 363 -12.73 4.84 -0.30
N ALA A 364 -13.99 5.21 -0.45
CA ALA A 364 -14.47 6.53 -0.82
C ALA A 364 -15.71 6.89 -0.01
N PRO A 365 -16.07 8.19 0.07
CA PRO A 365 -17.25 8.67 0.80
C PRO A 365 -18.50 7.83 0.50
N GLY A 366 -19.24 7.48 1.56
CA GLY A 366 -20.29 6.46 1.53
C GLY A 366 -19.84 5.11 2.10
N TYR A 367 -18.53 4.91 2.30
CA TYR A 367 -17.99 3.73 2.97
C TYR A 367 -18.14 3.78 4.49
N THR A 368 -18.63 2.69 5.09
CA THR A 368 -18.67 2.51 6.55
C THR A 368 -17.49 1.67 7.02
N TYR A 369 -16.65 2.21 7.91
CA TYR A 369 -15.47 1.50 8.43
C TYR A 369 -15.83 0.46 9.48
N LYS A 370 -15.47 -0.80 9.23
CA LYS A 370 -15.84 -1.95 10.07
C LYS A 370 -14.80 -2.21 11.16
N ILE A 371 -13.52 -2.24 10.82
CA ILE A 371 -12.43 -2.62 11.73
C ILE A 371 -11.65 -1.41 12.24
N VAL A 372 -11.29 -0.48 11.35
CA VAL A 372 -10.43 0.67 11.69
C VAL A 372 -11.25 1.72 12.45
N LYS A 373 -10.75 2.11 13.62
CA LYS A 373 -11.40 3.12 14.51
C LYS A 373 -10.56 4.36 14.75
N ALA A 374 -9.26 4.30 14.48
CA ALA A 374 -8.37 5.46 14.39
C ALA A 374 -7.35 5.24 13.27
N LEU A 375 -6.88 6.32 12.65
CA LEU A 375 -5.94 6.26 11.53
C LEU A 375 -4.78 7.21 11.76
N VAL A 376 -3.55 6.68 11.72
CA VAL A 376 -2.33 7.49 11.59
C VAL A 376 -1.96 7.55 10.11
N THR A 377 -1.92 8.75 9.52
CA THR A 377 -1.62 8.90 8.09
C THR A 377 -0.93 10.24 7.76
N ASN A 378 -0.27 10.33 6.61
CA ASN A 378 0.24 11.59 6.06
C ASN A 378 -0.90 12.43 5.44
N PHE A 379 -0.56 13.63 4.99
CA PHE A 379 -1.36 14.40 4.05
C PHE A 379 -1.14 13.90 2.62
N HIS A 380 -2.21 13.78 1.84
CA HIS A 380 -2.21 13.15 0.52
C HIS A 380 -2.42 14.16 -0.60
N GLN A 381 -2.02 13.82 -1.83
CA GLN A 381 -2.19 14.71 -2.97
C GLN A 381 -3.67 15.11 -3.17
N PRO A 382 -3.94 16.33 -3.65
CA PRO A 382 -5.28 16.67 -4.12
C PRO A 382 -5.68 15.71 -5.25
N GLN A 383 -6.98 15.46 -5.37
CA GLN A 383 -7.55 14.62 -6.43
C GLN A 383 -6.98 13.19 -6.42
N SER A 384 -6.76 12.62 -5.23
CA SER A 384 -6.24 11.26 -5.05
C SER A 384 -7.23 10.34 -4.35
N THR A 385 -7.15 9.05 -4.63
CA THR A 385 -7.94 8.02 -3.93
C THR A 385 -7.61 7.95 -2.43
N LEU A 386 -6.38 8.29 -2.03
CA LEU A 386 -6.01 8.37 -0.61
C LEU A 386 -6.75 9.50 0.11
N LEU A 387 -6.99 10.63 -0.56
CA LEU A 387 -7.79 11.72 0.00
C LEU A 387 -9.27 11.32 0.13
N LEU A 388 -9.81 10.55 -0.81
CA LEU A 388 -11.15 9.97 -0.70
C LEU A 388 -11.27 9.03 0.49
N LEU A 389 -10.27 8.17 0.72
CA LEU A 389 -10.23 7.26 1.86
C LEU A 389 -10.25 8.06 3.18
N VAL A 390 -9.38 9.06 3.31
CA VAL A 390 -9.37 9.95 4.48
C VAL A 390 -10.72 10.66 4.63
N SER A 391 -11.29 11.21 3.56
CA SER A 391 -12.61 11.86 3.59
C SER A 391 -13.71 10.91 4.06
N ALA A 392 -13.72 9.66 3.60
CA ALA A 392 -14.67 8.66 4.07
C ALA A 392 -14.51 8.42 5.57
N PHE A 393 -13.26 8.33 6.04
CA PHE A 393 -12.94 8.07 7.44
C PHE A 393 -13.43 9.18 8.37
N VAL A 394 -13.20 10.44 7.99
CA VAL A 394 -13.61 11.62 8.77
C VAL A 394 -14.99 12.16 8.37
N LYS A 395 -15.80 11.34 7.70
CA LYS A 395 -17.19 11.66 7.31
C LYS A 395 -17.35 13.00 6.58
N GLY A 396 -16.40 13.30 5.69
CA GLY A 396 -16.40 14.51 4.86
C GLY A 396 -15.64 15.71 5.44
N ASP A 397 -15.19 15.67 6.71
CA ASP A 397 -14.51 16.81 7.36
C ASP A 397 -13.03 16.98 6.97
N TRP A 398 -12.62 16.39 5.85
CA TRP A 398 -11.22 16.43 5.39
C TRP A 398 -10.76 17.85 5.07
N ARG A 399 -11.65 18.74 4.60
CA ARG A 399 -11.29 20.13 4.28
C ARG A 399 -10.79 20.86 5.52
N LYS A 400 -11.48 20.71 6.65
CA LYS A 400 -11.08 21.32 7.92
C LYS A 400 -9.66 20.92 8.34
N ILE A 401 -9.34 19.63 8.19
CA ILE A 401 -8.02 19.08 8.50
C ILE A 401 -6.94 19.68 7.58
N TYR A 402 -7.19 19.70 6.27
CA TYR A 402 -6.21 20.15 5.29
C TYR A 402 -6.03 21.68 5.30
N ASP A 403 -7.10 22.45 5.52
CA ASP A 403 -7.06 23.91 5.66
C ASP A 403 -6.30 24.31 6.92
N TYR A 404 -6.53 23.61 8.04
CA TYR A 404 -5.74 23.79 9.26
C TYR A 404 -4.26 23.52 8.99
N ALA A 405 -3.94 22.37 8.38
CA ALA A 405 -2.56 22.00 8.07
C ALA A 405 -1.86 23.04 7.16
N LEU A 406 -2.56 23.55 6.15
CA LEU A 406 -2.05 24.62 5.28
C LEU A 406 -1.87 25.94 6.02
N GLY A 407 -2.77 26.31 6.94
CA GLY A 407 -2.66 27.52 7.75
C GLY A 407 -1.58 27.46 8.84
N HIS A 408 -1.18 26.25 9.25
CA HIS A 408 -0.28 26.00 10.38
C HIS A 408 1.08 25.42 9.96
N ASP A 409 1.53 25.69 8.74
CA ASP A 409 2.86 25.30 8.24
C ASP A 409 3.17 23.80 8.39
N PHE A 410 2.20 22.93 8.07
CA PHE A 410 2.45 21.51 7.91
C PHE A 410 3.13 21.21 6.57
N ARG A 411 3.97 20.18 6.59
CA ARG A 411 4.61 19.60 5.40
C ARG A 411 3.78 18.42 4.91
N PHE A 412 3.70 18.24 3.60
CA PHE A 412 2.77 17.31 2.97
C PHE A 412 3.51 16.12 2.32
N LEU A 413 2.74 15.06 2.02
CA LEU A 413 3.16 13.86 1.31
C LEU A 413 4.18 13.00 2.08
N SER A 414 4.91 12.13 1.38
CA SER A 414 5.72 11.03 1.93
C SER A 414 6.60 11.40 3.13
N TYR A 415 7.37 12.48 3.02
CA TYR A 415 8.33 12.92 4.05
C TYR A 415 7.81 14.11 4.87
N GLY A 416 6.53 14.43 4.71
CA GLY A 416 5.88 15.57 5.36
C GLY A 416 5.68 15.34 6.85
N ASP A 417 4.60 15.89 7.36
CA ASP A 417 4.10 15.67 8.70
C ASP A 417 2.98 14.61 8.67
N SER A 418 2.44 14.31 9.85
CA SER A 418 1.47 13.24 10.05
C SER A 418 0.18 13.75 10.67
N SER A 419 -0.82 12.88 10.72
CA SER A 419 -2.10 13.12 11.36
C SER A 419 -2.56 11.86 12.09
N LEU A 420 -3.16 12.03 13.27
CA LEU A 420 -3.95 11.03 13.97
C LEU A 420 -5.41 11.45 13.85
N LEU A 421 -6.21 10.61 13.19
CA LEU A 421 -7.62 10.83 12.92
C LEU A 421 -8.46 9.91 13.80
N ILE A 422 -9.39 10.49 14.56
CA ILE A 422 -10.36 9.81 15.42
C ILE A 422 -11.74 10.44 15.16
N PRO A 423 -12.58 9.82 14.29
CA PRO A 423 -13.80 10.44 13.76
C PRO A 423 -15.01 10.44 14.69
#